data_AF-A0A844EG68-F1
#
_entry.id   AF-A0A844EG68-F1
#
_cell.length_a   1.000
_cell.length_b   1.000
_cell.length_c   1.000
_cell.angle_alpha   90.00
_cell.angle_beta   90.00
_cell.angle_gamma   90.00
#
_symmetry.space_group_name_H-M   'P 1'
#
loop_
_entity.id
_entity.type
_entity.pdbx_description
1 polymer ?
#
loop_
_entity_poly.entity_id
_entity_poly.type
_entity_poly.pdbx_seq_one_letter_code
_entity_poly.pdbx_strand_id
1 'polypeptide(L)'
;NAKPLRTVLAKNQKIVRRNEAQNANGLHLMDNDAQGRHLSYQLNINNPKQYRNSELYLVIDGVSHTTHTAMDRIANLTADSIIDGTPVSKLQKIDRYRKALQHPDLGAFTLSVETPNNFTYVRQLPENNLSDFENRQHIVLNLGYSPKLTKSLTIHFNGVKQLRFKSVKLMAVPFNKQYDQQIHALQKSGLSGQHVTNDAVSGYTDTTERTRVLTTSIPYSTGWHLKIDGQPGDIFKVNRGFIGARIPVGRHFISLKYQTPGLSLGKKLTIVGIVWWFIFLIGSVGRMVYRKWFLK
;
A
#
# COMPACT_ATOMS: atom_id res chain seq x y z
N ASN A 1 -2.12 36.59 35.69
CA ASN A 1 -2.20 35.58 34.59
C ASN A 1 -1.07 35.64 33.54
N ALA A 2 -0.11 36.56 33.60
CA ALA A 2 0.94 36.67 32.57
C ALA A 2 1.97 35.51 32.55
N LYS A 3 2.29 34.91 33.70
CA LYS A 3 3.33 33.88 33.79
C LYS A 3 2.96 32.56 33.07
N PRO A 4 1.78 31.94 33.29
CA PRO A 4 1.38 30.73 32.56
C PRO A 4 1.29 30.96 31.05
N LEU A 5 0.73 32.09 30.62
CA LEU A 5 0.65 32.46 29.21
C LEU A 5 2.03 32.56 28.56
N ARG A 6 2.97 33.28 29.18
CA ARG A 6 4.36 33.38 28.71
C ARG A 6 5.02 32.00 28.60
N THR A 7 4.75 31.07 29.53
CA THR A 7 5.28 29.70 29.45
C THR A 7 4.75 28.95 28.22
N VAL A 8 3.45 29.03 27.93
CA VAL A 8 2.86 28.38 26.74
C VAL A 8 3.45 28.97 25.46
N LEU A 9 3.55 30.30 25.36
CA LEU A 9 4.14 30.98 24.21
C LEU A 9 5.62 30.63 24.02
N ALA A 10 6.40 30.59 25.09
CA ALA A 10 7.80 30.17 25.03
C ALA A 10 7.95 28.71 24.58
N LYS A 11 7.05 27.82 25.01
CA LYS A 11 7.01 26.43 24.55
C LYS A 11 6.72 26.36 23.04
N ASN A 12 5.74 27.12 22.55
CA ASN A 12 5.42 27.19 21.11
C ASN A 12 6.61 27.70 20.29
N GLN A 13 7.28 28.77 20.73
CA GLN A 13 8.47 29.28 20.05
C GLN A 13 9.59 28.23 19.99
N LYS A 14 9.81 27.46 21.07
CA LYS A 14 10.80 26.37 21.07
C LYS A 14 10.42 25.25 20.10
N ILE A 15 9.13 24.90 20.02
CA ILE A 15 8.63 23.87 19.09
C ILE A 15 8.86 24.30 17.64
N VAL A 16 8.48 25.54 17.29
CA VAL A 16 8.67 26.08 15.93
C VAL A 16 10.15 26.07 15.54
N ARG A 17 11.03 26.60 16.40
CA ARG A 17 12.49 26.59 16.14
C ARG A 17 13.06 25.19 15.97
N ARG A 18 12.59 24.23 16.79
CA ARG A 18 12.98 22.81 16.62
C ARG A 18 12.52 22.27 15.27
N ASN A 19 11.28 22.56 14.89
CA ASN A 19 10.69 22.06 13.65
C ASN A 19 11.44 22.63 12.43
N GLU A 20 11.75 23.93 12.44
CA GLU A 20 12.59 24.59 11.43
C GLU A 20 14.00 23.97 11.37
N ALA A 21 14.66 23.79 12.51
CA ALA A 21 16.00 23.22 12.56
C ALA A 21 16.05 21.76 12.08
N GLN A 22 15.07 20.94 12.46
CA GLN A 22 14.99 19.54 12.04
C GLN A 22 14.65 19.41 10.55
N ASN A 23 13.91 20.38 9.99
CA ASN A 23 13.48 20.35 8.60
C ASN A 23 14.29 21.23 7.65
N ALA A 24 15.45 21.73 8.08
CA ALA A 24 16.26 22.68 7.31
C ALA A 24 16.67 22.14 5.92
N ASN A 25 16.87 20.83 5.80
CA ASN A 25 17.33 20.16 4.57
C ASN A 25 16.30 19.20 3.97
N GLY A 26 15.02 19.35 4.32
CA GLY A 26 13.93 18.47 3.91
C GLY A 26 13.02 18.10 5.07
N LEU A 27 11.89 17.47 4.78
CA LEU A 27 10.93 17.11 5.80
C LEU A 27 11.37 15.86 6.58
N HIS A 28 11.65 16.02 7.87
CA HIS A 28 12.06 14.96 8.79
C HIS A 28 11.15 14.84 10.01
N LEU A 29 10.50 15.93 10.43
CA LEU A 29 9.64 16.01 11.60
C LEU A 29 8.39 16.84 11.28
N MET A 30 7.22 16.35 11.67
CA MET A 30 6.02 17.16 11.84
C MET A 30 5.55 17.04 13.29
N ASP A 31 5.13 18.15 13.86
CA ASP A 31 4.98 18.31 15.30
C ASP A 31 3.74 19.14 15.64
N ASN A 32 3.35 19.11 16.90
CA ASN A 32 2.19 19.83 17.41
C ASN A 32 2.67 20.97 18.31
N ASP A 33 1.94 22.09 18.31
CA ASP A 33 2.18 23.14 19.29
C ASP A 33 1.80 22.71 20.72
N ALA A 34 1.98 23.58 21.70
CA ALA A 34 1.66 23.30 23.10
C ALA A 34 0.17 23.04 23.36
N GLN A 35 -0.71 23.44 22.44
CA GLN A 35 -2.15 23.25 22.46
C GLN A 35 -2.56 21.96 21.73
N GLY A 36 -1.62 21.26 21.11
CA GLY A 36 -1.89 20.06 20.31
C GLY A 36 -2.36 20.36 18.90
N ARG A 37 -2.22 21.60 18.40
CA ARG A 37 -2.54 21.97 17.02
C ARG A 37 -1.38 21.56 16.12
N HIS A 38 -1.67 20.78 15.09
CA HIS A 38 -0.69 20.22 14.17
C HIS A 38 -0.08 21.30 13.27
N LEU A 39 1.24 21.39 13.26
CA LEU A 39 1.96 22.29 12.37
C LEU A 39 1.99 21.71 10.95
N SER A 40 1.68 22.55 9.95
CA SER A 40 1.88 22.19 8.55
C SER A 40 3.33 22.42 8.11
N TYR A 41 3.73 21.77 7.03
CA TYR A 41 5.02 21.96 6.40
C TYR A 41 4.84 22.38 4.94
N GLN A 42 5.39 23.53 4.57
CA GLN A 42 5.39 24.00 3.19
C GLN A 42 6.66 23.51 2.48
N LEU A 43 6.50 22.58 1.55
CA LEU A 43 7.59 22.11 0.69
C LEU A 43 7.68 23.00 -0.55
N ASN A 44 8.76 23.76 -0.66
CA ASN A 44 9.06 24.54 -1.86
C ASN A 44 9.68 23.66 -2.94
N ILE A 45 9.23 23.84 -4.19
CA ILE A 45 9.73 23.10 -5.34
C ILE A 45 10.87 23.89 -5.97
N ASN A 46 12.06 23.31 -6.00
CA ASN A 46 13.22 23.90 -6.68
C ASN A 46 12.99 23.89 -8.20
N ASN A 47 13.23 25.01 -8.88
CA ASN A 47 13.04 25.14 -10.34
C ASN A 47 11.65 24.68 -10.83
N PRO A 48 10.54 25.22 -10.30
CA PRO A 48 9.19 24.70 -10.53
C PRO A 48 8.75 24.74 -12.00
N LYS A 49 9.41 25.54 -12.84
CA LYS A 49 9.14 25.61 -14.29
C LYS A 49 9.47 24.29 -15.01
N GLN A 50 10.45 23.53 -14.52
CA GLN A 50 10.89 22.28 -15.15
C GLN A 50 9.84 21.17 -15.03
N TYR A 51 9.01 21.21 -13.99
CA TYR A 51 8.04 20.16 -13.67
C TYR A 51 6.62 20.49 -14.11
N ARG A 52 6.44 21.50 -14.97
CA ARG A 52 5.14 21.72 -15.63
C ARG A 52 4.80 20.52 -16.50
N ASN A 53 3.50 20.29 -16.72
CA ASN A 53 3.01 19.22 -17.58
C ASN A 53 3.52 17.84 -17.13
N SER A 54 3.65 17.65 -15.83
CA SER A 54 4.06 16.39 -15.20
C SER A 54 3.02 15.99 -14.16
N GLU A 55 2.86 14.69 -13.98
CA GLU A 55 2.17 14.17 -12.81
C GLU A 55 3.13 14.17 -11.62
N LEU A 56 2.66 14.67 -10.49
CA LEU A 56 3.47 14.82 -9.29
C LEU A 56 3.14 13.72 -8.28
N TYR A 57 4.16 13.18 -7.63
CA TYR A 57 4.05 12.16 -6.61
C TYR A 57 4.86 12.55 -5.38
N LEU A 58 4.26 12.48 -4.19
CA LEU A 58 5.01 12.57 -2.94
C LEU A 58 5.35 11.17 -2.46
N VAL A 59 6.65 10.85 -2.46
CA VAL A 59 7.19 9.56 -2.00
C VAL A 59 7.80 9.76 -0.62
N ILE A 60 7.30 9.01 0.35
CA ILE A 60 7.67 9.10 1.75
C ILE A 60 8.13 7.73 2.23
N ASP A 61 9.34 7.69 2.79
CA ASP A 61 9.94 6.48 3.32
C ASP A 61 10.27 6.64 4.81
N GLY A 62 10.12 5.54 5.54
CA GLY A 62 10.44 5.46 6.97
C GLY A 62 9.54 6.34 7.82
N VAL A 63 8.22 6.27 7.61
CA VAL A 63 7.25 6.95 8.47
C VAL A 63 7.26 6.29 9.85
N SER A 64 7.47 7.09 10.89
CA SER A 64 7.26 6.67 12.28
C SER A 64 6.48 7.75 13.03
N HIS A 65 5.81 7.38 14.11
CA HIS A 65 4.96 8.30 14.85
C HIS A 65 5.19 8.21 16.35
N THR A 66 4.84 9.30 17.06
CA THR A 66 4.76 9.36 18.51
C THR A 66 3.31 9.59 18.89
N THR A 67 2.73 8.74 19.74
CA THR A 67 1.36 8.91 20.25
C THR A 67 1.29 9.93 21.39
N HIS A 68 0.11 10.50 21.60
CA HIS A 68 -0.15 11.32 22.79
C HIS A 68 -0.36 10.45 24.02
N THR A 69 0.40 10.73 25.08
CA THR A 69 0.06 10.21 26.41
C THR A 69 -1.19 10.92 26.95
N ALA A 70 -1.84 10.34 27.97
CA ALA A 70 -2.94 11.02 28.67
C ALA A 70 -2.51 12.38 29.23
N MET A 71 -1.27 12.47 29.72
CA MET A 71 -0.69 13.72 30.24
C MET A 71 -0.42 14.75 29.14
N ASP A 72 -0.03 14.33 27.94
CA ASP A 72 0.09 15.24 26.80
C ASP A 72 -1.27 15.87 26.47
N ARG A 73 -2.34 15.07 26.42
CA ARG A 73 -3.71 15.58 26.15
C ARG A 73 -4.16 16.58 27.21
N ILE A 74 -3.89 16.30 28.48
CA ILE A 74 -4.22 17.21 29.59
C ILE A 74 -3.42 18.51 29.47
N ALA A 75 -2.12 18.41 29.21
CA ALA A 75 -1.25 19.58 29.03
C ALA A 75 -1.71 20.46 27.87
N ASN A 76 -2.13 19.85 26.76
CA ASN A 76 -2.69 20.54 25.60
C ASN A 76 -3.97 21.31 25.95
N LEU A 77 -4.94 20.64 26.59
CA LEU A 77 -6.18 21.27 27.04
C LEU A 77 -5.95 22.37 28.10
N THR A 78 -4.92 22.24 28.93
CA THR A 78 -4.51 23.28 29.87
C THR A 78 -3.89 24.47 29.14
N ALA A 79 -3.05 24.24 28.14
CA ALA A 79 -2.47 25.30 27.31
C ALA A 79 -3.56 26.07 26.56
N ASP A 80 -4.56 25.39 25.99
CA ASP A 80 -5.73 26.03 25.37
C ASP A 80 -6.45 26.96 26.34
N SER A 81 -6.82 26.47 27.53
CA SER A 81 -7.51 27.29 28.52
C SER A 81 -6.69 28.50 29.00
N ILE A 82 -5.35 28.37 29.06
CA ILE A 82 -4.46 29.48 29.40
C ILE A 82 -4.47 30.55 28.29
N ILE A 83 -4.43 30.13 27.02
CA ILE A 83 -4.43 31.02 25.85
C ILE A 83 -5.78 31.74 25.72
N ASP A 84 -6.88 31.01 25.91
CA ASP A 84 -8.23 31.54 25.83
C ASP A 84 -8.64 32.37 27.06
N GLY A 85 -7.83 32.34 28.13
CA GLY A 85 -8.13 33.02 29.39
C GLY A 85 -9.33 32.42 30.15
N THR A 86 -9.67 31.16 29.88
CA THR A 86 -10.85 30.49 30.43
C THR A 86 -10.51 29.74 31.73
N PRO A 87 -11.20 30.01 32.85
CA PRO A 87 -10.97 29.26 34.09
C PRO A 87 -11.50 27.83 33.97
N VAL A 88 -10.83 26.88 34.62
CA VAL A 88 -11.18 25.45 34.59
C VAL A 88 -11.50 24.97 36.00
N SER A 89 -12.72 24.48 36.22
CA SER A 89 -13.17 23.97 37.52
C SER A 89 -12.48 22.65 37.89
N LYS A 90 -12.53 22.27 39.18
CA LYS A 90 -12.00 20.98 39.64
C LYS A 90 -12.67 19.80 38.94
N LEU A 91 -13.99 19.86 38.76
CA LEU A 91 -14.76 18.83 38.07
C LEU A 91 -14.33 18.69 36.60
N GLN A 92 -14.14 19.82 35.90
CA GLN A 92 -13.65 19.80 34.52
C GLN A 92 -12.24 19.19 34.42
N LYS A 93 -11.36 19.44 35.40
CA LYS A 93 -10.02 18.80 35.42
C LYS A 93 -10.12 17.27 35.56
N ILE A 94 -11.02 16.78 36.41
CA ILE A 94 -11.28 15.33 36.57
C ILE A 94 -11.86 14.75 35.28
N ASP A 95 -12.81 15.45 34.64
CA ASP A 95 -13.40 15.00 33.38
C ASP A 95 -12.38 14.93 32.24
N ARG A 96 -11.50 15.93 32.12
CA ARG A 96 -10.39 15.91 31.16
C ARG A 96 -9.48 14.70 31.34
N TYR A 97 -9.13 14.38 32.59
CA TYR A 97 -8.31 13.21 32.90
C TYR A 97 -9.03 11.90 32.53
N ARG A 98 -10.30 11.75 32.94
CA ARG A 98 -11.12 10.57 32.62
C ARG A 98 -11.23 10.36 31.11
N LYS A 99 -11.55 11.41 30.34
CA LYS A 99 -11.65 11.35 28.87
C LYS A 99 -10.32 10.97 28.22
N ALA A 100 -9.20 11.51 28.71
CA ALA A 100 -7.88 11.19 28.19
C ALA A 100 -7.51 9.71 28.40
N LEU A 101 -7.97 9.07 29.49
CA LEU A 101 -7.80 7.64 29.72
C LEU A 101 -8.76 6.77 28.90
N GLN A 102 -10.00 7.21 28.71
CA GLN A 102 -11.02 6.46 27.96
C GLN A 102 -10.77 6.43 26.45
N HIS A 103 -10.08 7.45 25.91
CA HIS A 103 -9.79 7.56 24.48
C HIS A 103 -8.28 7.72 24.24
N PRO A 104 -7.50 6.63 24.43
CA PRO A 104 -6.06 6.66 24.18
C PRO A 104 -5.76 6.96 22.71
N ASP A 105 -4.60 7.54 22.46
CA ASP A 105 -4.05 7.66 21.10
C ASP A 105 -3.47 6.30 20.68
N LEU A 106 -4.15 5.63 19.74
CA LEU A 106 -3.81 4.30 19.25
C LEU A 106 -3.02 4.34 17.92
N GLY A 107 -2.29 5.44 17.67
CA GLY A 107 -1.39 5.54 16.51
C GLY A 107 -2.09 5.88 15.19
N ALA A 108 -3.37 6.27 15.24
CA ALA A 108 -4.09 6.70 14.05
C ALA A 108 -3.68 8.11 13.62
N PHE A 109 -3.33 8.27 12.35
CA PHE A 109 -3.03 9.58 11.77
C PHE A 109 -3.53 9.69 10.33
N THR A 110 -3.79 10.93 9.91
CA THR A 110 -3.95 11.27 8.50
C THR A 110 -2.79 12.17 8.11
N LEU A 111 -2.18 11.88 6.95
CA LEU A 111 -1.25 12.79 6.29
C LEU A 111 -1.91 13.25 5.00
N SER A 112 -2.02 14.56 4.81
CA SER A 112 -2.59 15.15 3.60
C SER A 112 -1.63 16.12 2.95
N VAL A 113 -1.76 16.24 1.64
CA VAL A 113 -0.96 17.13 0.79
C VAL A 113 -1.92 17.98 -0.02
N GLU A 114 -1.77 19.28 0.13
CA GLU A 114 -2.51 20.29 -0.62
C GLU A 114 -1.58 20.92 -1.66
N THR A 115 -2.07 20.96 -2.89
CA THR A 115 -1.49 21.69 -4.02
C THR A 115 -2.53 22.67 -4.54
N PRO A 116 -2.17 23.66 -5.38
CA PRO A 116 -3.12 24.64 -5.88
C PRO A 116 -4.37 24.08 -6.60
N ASN A 117 -4.29 22.85 -7.13
CA ASN A 117 -5.37 22.25 -7.92
C ASN A 117 -5.83 20.88 -7.37
N ASN A 118 -5.22 20.37 -6.31
CA ASN A 118 -5.51 19.02 -5.84
C ASN A 118 -5.23 18.86 -4.34
N PHE A 119 -5.98 17.97 -3.72
CA PHE A 119 -5.82 17.54 -2.34
C PHE A 119 -5.78 16.01 -2.31
N THR A 120 -4.80 15.45 -1.63
CA THR A 120 -4.65 14.00 -1.51
C THR A 120 -4.27 13.64 -0.10
N TYR A 121 -4.72 12.49 0.41
CA TYR A 121 -4.43 12.06 1.76
C TYR A 121 -4.22 10.55 1.85
N VAL A 122 -3.57 10.14 2.93
CA VAL A 122 -3.42 8.76 3.37
C VAL A 122 -3.78 8.68 4.85
N ARG A 123 -4.33 7.54 5.26
CA ARG A 123 -4.69 7.27 6.64
C ARG A 123 -3.97 6.04 7.17
N GLN A 124 -3.40 6.17 8.36
CA GLN A 124 -3.03 5.07 9.23
C GLN A 124 -4.21 4.80 10.17
N LEU A 125 -4.74 3.59 10.12
CA LEU A 125 -5.77 3.15 11.05
C LEU A 125 -5.17 2.90 12.43
N PRO A 126 -5.96 3.02 13.51
CA PRO A 126 -5.48 2.72 14.86
C PRO A 126 -5.13 1.24 15.02
N GLU A 127 -4.22 0.95 15.94
CA GLU A 127 -3.72 -0.41 16.22
C GLU A 127 -4.82 -1.41 16.63
N ASN A 128 -5.95 -0.92 17.16
CA ASN A 128 -7.08 -1.76 17.53
C ASN A 128 -8.01 -2.11 16.35
N ASN A 129 -7.71 -1.65 15.12
CA ASN A 129 -8.43 -2.07 13.92
C ASN A 129 -7.83 -3.38 13.38
N LEU A 130 -8.33 -4.50 13.87
CA LEU A 130 -7.76 -5.83 13.59
C LEU A 130 -7.92 -6.29 12.13
N SER A 131 -8.78 -5.66 11.34
CA SER A 131 -9.03 -6.07 9.96
C SER A 131 -8.11 -5.37 8.96
N ASP A 132 -7.81 -4.09 9.19
CA ASP A 132 -7.18 -3.22 8.18
C ASP A 132 -5.94 -2.48 8.71
N PHE A 133 -5.51 -2.73 9.96
CA PHE A 133 -4.28 -2.16 10.47
C PHE A 133 -3.07 -2.73 9.72
N GLU A 134 -2.34 -1.83 9.07
CA GLU A 134 -1.04 -2.10 8.47
C GLU A 134 -0.11 -0.96 8.90
N ASN A 135 1.08 -1.28 9.40
CA ASN A 135 2.07 -0.24 9.74
C ASN A 135 2.66 0.34 8.44
N ARG A 136 2.12 1.48 7.99
CA ARG A 136 2.49 2.11 6.72
C ARG A 136 3.78 2.92 6.85
N GLN A 137 4.93 2.28 6.67
CA GLN A 137 6.24 2.96 6.67
C GLN A 137 6.63 3.57 5.32
N HIS A 138 6.00 3.12 4.23
CA HIS A 138 6.25 3.57 2.86
C HIS A 138 4.95 4.05 2.23
N ILE A 139 4.93 5.30 1.77
CA ILE A 139 3.73 5.97 1.28
C ILE A 139 4.07 6.66 -0.04
N VAL A 140 3.21 6.46 -1.04
CA VAL A 140 3.24 7.20 -2.30
C VAL A 140 1.88 7.87 -2.49
N LEU A 141 1.86 9.20 -2.53
CA LEU A 141 0.67 10.00 -2.80
C LEU A 141 0.74 10.53 -4.23
N ASN A 142 -0.21 10.16 -5.08
CA ASN A 142 -0.39 10.80 -6.38
C ASN A 142 -1.04 12.17 -6.15
N LEU A 143 -0.31 13.24 -6.46
CA LEU A 143 -0.74 14.64 -6.31
C LEU A 143 -1.43 15.17 -7.57
N GLY A 144 -1.59 14.34 -8.59
CA GLY A 144 -2.27 14.64 -9.85
C GLY A 144 -1.39 15.35 -10.87
N TYR A 145 -1.96 15.54 -12.05
CA TYR A 145 -1.31 16.25 -13.15
C TYR A 145 -1.22 17.75 -12.86
N SER A 146 -0.04 18.33 -13.08
CA SER A 146 0.24 19.75 -12.82
C SER A 146 0.35 20.54 -14.14
N PRO A 147 -0.77 21.02 -14.70
CA PRO A 147 -0.75 21.82 -15.94
C PRO A 147 -0.23 23.24 -15.68
N LYS A 148 -0.43 23.76 -14.46
CA LYS A 148 0.00 25.10 -14.03
C LYS A 148 1.31 25.02 -13.25
N LEU A 149 2.01 26.14 -13.18
CA LEU A 149 3.23 26.26 -12.37
C LEU A 149 2.90 26.09 -10.88
N THR A 150 3.31 24.96 -10.30
CA THR A 150 3.22 24.72 -8.85
C THR A 150 4.55 25.10 -8.20
N LYS A 151 4.55 26.10 -7.30
CA LYS A 151 5.76 26.59 -6.62
C LYS A 151 6.04 25.86 -5.30
N SER A 152 4.98 25.45 -4.62
CA SER A 152 5.06 24.77 -3.33
C SER A 152 3.83 23.89 -3.14
N LEU A 153 3.93 22.96 -2.20
CA LEU A 153 2.83 22.17 -1.67
C LEU A 153 2.84 22.25 -0.14
N THR A 154 1.68 22.08 0.47
CA THR A 154 1.54 22.11 1.93
C THR A 154 1.18 20.73 2.41
N ILE A 155 1.97 20.21 3.35
CA ILE A 155 1.76 18.92 3.98
C ILE A 155 1.15 19.18 5.35
N HIS A 156 0.03 18.52 5.62
CA HIS A 156 -0.68 18.56 6.89
C HIS A 156 -0.73 17.17 7.50
N PHE A 157 -0.80 17.10 8.83
CA PHE A 157 -1.07 15.86 9.52
C PHE A 157 -2.04 16.07 10.68
N ASN A 158 -2.66 15.00 11.15
CA ASN A 158 -3.53 15.01 12.31
C ASN A 158 -3.47 13.67 13.07
N GLY A 159 -4.11 13.61 14.24
CA GLY A 159 -4.24 12.39 15.06
C GLY A 159 -3.11 12.25 16.08
N VAL A 160 -1.93 11.81 15.64
CA VAL A 160 -0.77 11.55 16.51
C VAL A 160 -0.06 12.82 16.97
N LYS A 161 0.85 12.69 17.95
CA LYS A 161 1.62 13.80 18.52
C LYS A 161 2.71 14.31 17.59
N GLN A 162 3.41 13.38 16.94
CA GLN A 162 4.50 13.70 16.02
C GLN A 162 4.55 12.66 14.90
N LEU A 163 4.97 13.09 13.72
CA LEU A 163 5.41 12.22 12.64
C LEU A 163 6.88 12.47 12.34
N ARG A 164 7.63 11.41 12.07
CA ARG A 164 9.01 11.45 11.61
C ARG A 164 9.15 10.70 10.30
N PHE A 165 10.10 11.15 9.49
CA PHE A 165 10.33 10.62 8.15
C PHE A 165 11.82 10.41 7.93
N LYS A 166 12.19 9.27 7.32
CA LYS A 166 13.55 9.03 6.86
C LYS A 166 13.83 9.84 5.59
N SER A 167 12.90 9.85 4.65
CA SER A 167 12.96 10.73 3.48
C SER A 167 11.60 11.09 2.91
N VAL A 168 11.48 12.32 2.43
CA VAL A 168 10.33 12.82 1.68
C VAL A 168 10.84 13.36 0.35
N LYS A 169 10.34 12.84 -0.76
CA LYS A 169 10.77 13.22 -2.12
C LYS A 169 9.55 13.57 -2.96
N LEU A 170 9.67 14.65 -3.72
CA LEU A 170 8.73 14.96 -4.79
C LEU A 170 9.27 14.37 -6.09
N MET A 171 8.51 13.48 -6.71
CA MET A 171 8.80 12.94 -8.04
C MET A 171 7.87 13.60 -9.05
N ALA A 172 8.42 13.98 -10.20
CA ALA A 172 7.67 14.50 -11.33
C ALA A 172 7.83 13.55 -12.51
N VAL A 173 6.69 13.02 -13.00
CA VAL A 173 6.65 12.11 -14.14
C VAL A 173 6.10 12.87 -15.34
N PRO A 174 6.92 13.16 -16.37
CA PRO A 174 6.48 13.91 -17.53
C PRO A 174 5.70 12.99 -18.49
N PHE A 175 4.37 13.12 -18.50
CA PHE A 175 3.53 12.50 -19.53
C PHE A 175 3.46 13.41 -20.76
N ASN A 176 4.62 13.56 -21.39
CA ASN A 176 4.77 14.33 -22.61
C ASN A 176 4.47 13.46 -23.85
N LYS A 177 4.48 14.08 -25.03
CA LYS A 177 4.25 13.38 -26.30
C LYS A 177 5.19 12.18 -26.52
N GLN A 178 6.42 12.24 -26.00
CA GLN A 178 7.39 11.14 -26.13
C GLN A 178 6.95 9.94 -25.29
N TYR A 179 6.46 10.16 -24.07
CA TYR A 179 5.85 9.12 -23.25
C TYR A 179 4.66 8.48 -23.99
N ASP A 180 3.75 9.29 -24.53
CA ASP A 180 2.57 8.78 -25.26
C ASP A 180 2.97 7.92 -26.47
N GLN A 181 3.98 8.37 -27.23
CA GLN A 181 4.52 7.61 -28.37
C GLN A 181 5.12 6.28 -27.92
N GLN A 182 5.87 6.26 -26.82
CA GLN A 182 6.45 5.03 -26.26
C GLN A 182 5.35 4.05 -25.79
N ILE A 183 4.31 4.55 -25.11
CA ILE A 183 3.18 3.72 -24.67
C ILE A 183 2.42 3.15 -25.86
N HIS A 184 2.12 3.95 -26.88
CA HIS A 184 1.44 3.46 -28.08
C HIS A 184 2.28 2.44 -28.86
N ALA A 185 3.60 2.61 -28.92
CA ALA A 185 4.49 1.61 -29.50
C ALA A 185 4.46 0.29 -28.70
N LEU A 186 4.45 0.37 -27.37
CA LEU A 186 4.34 -0.80 -26.50
C LEU A 186 2.99 -1.52 -26.64
N GLN A 187 1.88 -0.77 -26.74
CA GLN A 187 0.54 -1.33 -26.92
C GLN A 187 0.40 -2.16 -28.21
N LYS A 188 1.09 -1.74 -29.28
CA LYS A 188 1.13 -2.49 -30.54
C LYS A 188 1.89 -3.81 -30.43
N SER A 189 2.70 -3.98 -29.39
CA SER A 189 3.59 -5.13 -29.23
C SER A 189 3.05 -6.29 -28.40
N GLY A 190 1.71 -6.38 -28.29
CA GLY A 190 1.01 -7.49 -27.67
C GLY A 190 1.12 -8.79 -28.48
N LEU A 191 0.49 -9.87 -27.98
CA LEU A 191 0.45 -11.13 -28.71
C LEU A 191 -0.45 -11.02 -29.95
N SER A 192 0.09 -11.34 -31.12
CA SER A 192 -0.68 -11.51 -32.36
C SER A 192 -1.30 -12.91 -32.42
N GLY A 193 -2.48 -13.02 -33.05
CA GLY A 193 -3.20 -14.30 -33.14
C GLY A 193 -3.58 -14.88 -31.78
N GLN A 194 -3.93 -14.02 -30.83
CA GLN A 194 -4.23 -14.43 -29.47
C GLN A 194 -5.46 -15.35 -29.43
N HIS A 195 -5.31 -16.50 -28.77
CA HIS A 195 -6.40 -17.41 -28.44
C HIS A 195 -6.50 -17.55 -26.92
N VAL A 196 -7.72 -17.38 -26.38
CA VAL A 196 -8.00 -17.43 -24.95
C VAL A 196 -9.12 -18.43 -24.70
N THR A 197 -8.88 -19.35 -23.79
CA THR A 197 -9.88 -20.27 -23.23
C THR A 197 -9.98 -20.05 -21.71
N ASN A 198 -10.81 -20.85 -21.04
CA ASN A 198 -10.98 -20.79 -19.58
C ASN A 198 -9.67 -21.04 -18.81
N ASP A 199 -8.75 -21.80 -19.39
CA ASP A 199 -7.55 -22.31 -18.75
C ASP A 199 -6.28 -22.12 -19.60
N ALA A 200 -6.36 -21.43 -20.74
CA ALA A 200 -5.20 -21.23 -21.60
C ALA A 200 -5.21 -19.88 -22.30
N VAL A 201 -4.01 -19.34 -22.51
CA VAL A 201 -3.77 -18.17 -23.37
C VAL A 201 -2.58 -18.49 -24.27
N SER A 202 -2.72 -18.26 -25.57
CA SER A 202 -1.62 -18.44 -26.52
C SER A 202 -1.59 -17.38 -27.60
N GLY A 203 -0.43 -17.17 -28.22
CA GLY A 203 -0.27 -16.27 -29.36
C GLY A 203 1.20 -16.11 -29.74
N TYR A 204 1.46 -15.29 -30.76
CA TYR A 204 2.82 -15.02 -31.23
C TYR A 204 3.29 -13.65 -30.74
N THR A 205 4.52 -13.58 -30.24
CA THR A 205 5.17 -12.29 -30.04
C THR A 205 5.52 -11.65 -31.38
N ASP A 206 5.82 -10.36 -31.37
CA ASP A 206 6.55 -9.73 -32.46
C ASP A 206 7.99 -10.24 -32.52
N THR A 207 8.63 -10.08 -33.68
CA THR A 207 10.09 -10.25 -33.81
C THR A 207 10.79 -9.10 -33.12
N THR A 208 11.74 -9.41 -32.24
CA THR A 208 12.45 -8.39 -31.47
C THR A 208 13.94 -8.72 -31.34
N GLU A 209 14.79 -7.71 -31.42
CA GLU A 209 16.27 -7.85 -31.36
C GLU A 209 16.83 -7.89 -29.93
N ARG A 210 15.96 -7.85 -28.91
CA ARG A 210 16.36 -7.88 -27.50
C ARG A 210 15.46 -8.76 -26.67
N THR A 211 15.97 -9.29 -25.57
CA THR A 211 15.14 -9.98 -24.59
C THR A 211 14.07 -9.04 -24.04
N ARG A 212 12.83 -9.51 -23.93
CA ARG A 212 11.71 -8.75 -23.37
C ARG A 212 11.08 -9.46 -22.19
N VAL A 213 10.32 -8.72 -21.40
CA VAL A 213 9.46 -9.29 -20.36
C VAL A 213 8.03 -9.26 -20.87
N LEU A 214 7.43 -10.43 -21.08
CA LEU A 214 5.99 -10.57 -21.23
C LEU A 214 5.35 -10.19 -19.90
N THR A 215 4.36 -9.31 -19.94
CA THR A 215 3.54 -8.94 -18.79
C THR A 215 2.09 -9.21 -19.13
N THR A 216 1.38 -9.91 -18.24
CA THR A 216 -0.04 -10.24 -18.44
C THR A 216 -0.89 -9.56 -17.38
N SER A 217 -2.21 -9.50 -17.60
CA SER A 217 -3.21 -9.19 -16.58
C SER A 217 -3.69 -10.43 -15.82
N ILE A 218 -3.04 -11.59 -16.02
CA ILE A 218 -3.41 -12.86 -15.41
C ILE A 218 -2.76 -12.93 -14.02
N PRO A 219 -3.55 -13.12 -12.94
CA PRO A 219 -2.99 -13.25 -11.60
C PRO A 219 -2.03 -14.44 -11.49
N TYR A 220 -0.92 -14.24 -10.79
CA TYR A 220 0.08 -15.28 -10.59
C TYR A 220 -0.46 -16.41 -9.70
N SER A 221 -0.26 -17.64 -10.15
CA SER A 221 -0.51 -18.88 -9.39
C SER A 221 0.47 -19.94 -9.85
N THR A 222 0.85 -20.86 -8.95
CA THR A 222 1.71 -22.01 -9.26
C THR A 222 1.06 -23.01 -10.23
N GLY A 223 -0.24 -22.87 -10.50
CA GLY A 223 -0.95 -23.69 -11.49
C GLY A 223 -0.69 -23.28 -12.95
N TRP A 224 -0.12 -22.10 -13.19
CA TRP A 224 0.18 -21.64 -14.54
C TRP A 224 1.52 -22.16 -15.03
N HIS A 225 1.53 -22.67 -16.25
CA HIS A 225 2.70 -23.23 -16.90
C HIS A 225 2.89 -22.57 -18.26
N LEU A 226 4.08 -22.04 -18.50
CA LEU A 226 4.44 -21.40 -19.76
C LEU A 226 5.19 -22.38 -20.67
N LYS A 227 4.92 -22.28 -21.97
CA LYS A 227 5.74 -22.83 -23.04
C LYS A 227 6.12 -21.74 -24.04
N ILE A 228 7.38 -21.74 -24.46
CA ILE A 228 7.94 -20.91 -25.53
C ILE A 228 8.38 -21.86 -26.63
N ASP A 229 7.76 -21.77 -27.81
CA ASP A 229 7.99 -22.68 -28.95
C ASP A 229 7.88 -24.17 -28.56
N GLY A 230 6.93 -24.47 -27.66
CA GLY A 230 6.68 -25.82 -27.16
C GLY A 230 7.59 -26.26 -26.00
N GLN A 231 8.67 -25.55 -25.72
CA GLN A 231 9.59 -25.84 -24.61
C GLN A 231 9.13 -25.16 -23.31
N PRO A 232 9.26 -25.80 -22.13
CA PRO A 232 8.91 -25.19 -20.85
C PRO A 232 9.65 -23.87 -20.61
N GLY A 233 8.94 -22.86 -20.11
CA GLY A 233 9.51 -21.56 -19.73
C GLY A 233 9.12 -21.16 -18.31
N ASP A 234 9.95 -20.32 -17.70
CA ASP A 234 9.72 -19.83 -16.33
C ASP A 234 8.78 -18.63 -16.31
N ILE A 235 7.91 -18.60 -15.29
CA ILE A 235 7.07 -17.45 -14.96
C ILE A 235 7.45 -16.87 -13.60
N PHE A 236 7.32 -15.55 -13.48
CA PHE A 236 7.57 -14.81 -12.25
C PHE A 236 6.50 -13.75 -12.01
N LYS A 237 6.44 -13.21 -10.78
CA LYS A 237 5.51 -12.14 -10.43
C LYS A 237 5.97 -10.80 -10.99
N VAL A 238 5.12 -10.16 -11.78
CA VAL A 238 5.26 -8.76 -12.23
C VAL A 238 4.15 -7.92 -11.62
N ASN A 239 4.38 -6.62 -11.46
CA ASN A 239 3.40 -5.67 -10.91
C ASN A 239 2.73 -6.18 -9.62
N ARG A 240 3.54 -6.78 -8.74
CA ARG A 240 3.19 -7.41 -7.45
C ARG A 240 2.29 -8.65 -7.49
N GLY A 241 1.48 -8.87 -8.53
CA GLY A 241 0.45 -9.91 -8.51
C GLY A 241 0.22 -10.66 -9.81
N PHE A 242 0.85 -10.29 -10.92
CA PHE A 242 0.54 -10.84 -12.24
C PHE A 242 1.65 -11.73 -12.78
N ILE A 243 1.33 -12.54 -13.78
CA ILE A 243 2.29 -13.40 -14.47
C ILE A 243 3.12 -12.55 -15.42
N GLY A 244 4.44 -12.69 -15.31
CA GLY A 244 5.37 -12.28 -16.34
C GLY A 244 6.36 -13.39 -16.68
N ALA A 245 7.02 -13.24 -17.82
CA ALA A 245 7.97 -14.21 -18.32
C ALA A 245 9.07 -13.52 -19.14
N ARG A 246 10.28 -14.08 -19.13
CA ARG A 246 11.37 -13.58 -19.96
C ARG A 246 11.29 -14.24 -21.34
N ILE A 247 11.09 -13.43 -22.36
CA ILE A 247 11.02 -13.89 -23.76
C ILE A 247 12.37 -13.61 -24.44
N PRO A 248 13.02 -14.64 -25.02
CA PRO A 248 14.26 -14.47 -25.77
C PRO A 248 14.14 -13.55 -26.99
N VAL A 249 15.29 -13.28 -27.61
CA VAL A 249 15.39 -12.54 -28.88
C VAL A 249 14.75 -13.37 -29.99
N GLY A 250 13.98 -12.73 -30.86
CA GLY A 250 13.30 -13.37 -31.98
C GLY A 250 11.78 -13.27 -31.91
N ARG A 251 11.12 -14.11 -32.70
CA ARG A 251 9.66 -14.28 -32.74
C ARG A 251 9.32 -15.64 -32.14
N HIS A 252 8.43 -15.68 -31.16
CA HIS A 252 8.12 -16.90 -30.43
C HIS A 252 6.61 -17.14 -30.34
N PHE A 253 6.22 -18.41 -30.37
CA PHE A 253 4.89 -18.84 -29.97
C PHE A 253 4.84 -19.07 -28.46
N ILE A 254 3.97 -18.33 -27.79
CA ILE A 254 3.78 -18.38 -26.35
C ILE A 254 2.50 -19.14 -26.06
N SER A 255 2.54 -20.10 -25.14
CA SER A 255 1.36 -20.78 -24.61
C SER A 255 1.44 -20.88 -23.11
N LEU A 256 0.48 -20.26 -22.44
CA LEU A 256 0.28 -20.33 -21.00
C LEU A 256 -0.93 -21.23 -20.74
N LYS A 257 -0.77 -22.28 -19.92
CA LYS A 257 -1.86 -23.20 -19.54
C LYS A 257 -1.98 -23.31 -18.03
N TYR A 258 -3.21 -23.28 -17.54
CA TYR A 258 -3.56 -23.40 -16.14
C TYR A 258 -3.93 -24.84 -15.82
N GLN A 259 -3.42 -25.33 -14.71
CA GLN A 259 -3.86 -26.54 -14.07
C GLN A 259 -3.98 -26.29 -12.59
N THR A 260 -5.17 -26.51 -12.02
CA THR A 260 -5.40 -26.35 -10.58
C THR A 260 -4.39 -27.18 -9.78
N PRO A 261 -3.56 -26.53 -8.94
CA PRO A 261 -2.58 -27.24 -8.12
C PRO A 261 -3.27 -28.31 -7.26
N GLY A 262 -2.70 -29.53 -7.25
CA GLY A 262 -3.26 -30.66 -6.51
C GLY A 262 -4.42 -31.40 -7.18
N LEU A 263 -5.01 -30.89 -8.27
CA LEU A 263 -6.14 -31.57 -8.94
C LEU A 263 -5.75 -32.94 -9.50
N SER A 264 -4.54 -33.07 -10.06
CA SER A 264 -4.04 -34.36 -10.55
C SER A 264 -3.81 -35.36 -9.42
N LEU A 265 -3.34 -34.89 -8.26
CA LEU A 265 -3.18 -35.70 -7.06
C LEU A 265 -4.55 -36.14 -6.51
N GLY A 266 -5.50 -35.20 -6.41
CA GLY A 266 -6.88 -35.48 -6.00
C GLY A 266 -7.53 -36.56 -6.86
N LYS A 267 -7.43 -36.45 -8.21
CA LYS A 267 -7.94 -37.47 -9.14
C LYS A 267 -7.34 -38.86 -8.86
N LYS A 268 -6.02 -38.95 -8.64
CA LYS A 268 -5.36 -40.22 -8.33
C LYS A 268 -5.87 -40.79 -7.00
N LEU A 269 -5.97 -39.97 -5.96
CA LEU A 269 -6.47 -40.40 -4.65
C LEU A 269 -7.93 -40.86 -4.72
N THR A 270 -8.77 -40.17 -5.50
CA THR A 270 -10.17 -40.59 -5.74
C THR A 270 -10.23 -41.94 -6.43
N ILE A 271 -9.43 -42.17 -7.47
CA ILE A 271 -9.38 -43.46 -8.19
C ILE A 271 -8.95 -44.58 -7.23
N VAL A 272 -7.90 -44.35 -6.42
CA VAL A 272 -7.45 -45.31 -5.40
C VAL A 272 -8.59 -45.60 -4.42
N GLY A 273 -9.26 -44.57 -3.90
CA GLY A 273 -10.39 -44.74 -2.98
C GLY A 273 -11.52 -45.58 -3.58
N ILE A 274 -11.88 -45.36 -4.85
CA ILE A 274 -12.90 -46.15 -5.56
C ILE A 274 -12.47 -47.61 -5.70
N VAL A 275 -11.22 -47.88 -6.07
CA VAL A 275 -10.69 -49.25 -6.17
C VAL A 275 -10.75 -49.96 -4.82
N TRP A 276 -10.33 -49.30 -3.74
CA TRP A 276 -10.40 -49.85 -2.39
C TRP A 276 -11.84 -50.13 -1.97
N TRP A 277 -12.77 -49.21 -2.28
CA TRP A 277 -14.20 -49.40 -2.00
C TRP A 277 -14.77 -50.63 -2.69
N PHE A 278 -14.46 -50.85 -3.99
CA PHE A 278 -14.88 -52.05 -4.71
C PHE A 278 -14.30 -53.35 -4.12
N ILE A 279 -13.03 -53.34 -3.70
CA ILE A 279 -12.40 -54.50 -3.05
C ILE A 279 -13.14 -54.86 -1.75
N PHE A 280 -13.45 -53.87 -0.91
CA PHE A 280 -14.22 -54.09 0.32
C PHE A 280 -15.64 -54.58 0.03
N LEU A 281 -16.31 -54.02 -0.99
CA LEU A 281 -17.66 -54.44 -1.39
C LEU A 281 -17.67 -55.91 -1.79
N ILE A 282 -16.77 -56.33 -2.68
CA ILE A 282 -16.65 -57.73 -3.12
C ILE A 282 -16.34 -58.65 -1.93
N GLY A 283 -15.41 -58.26 -1.06
CA GLY A 283 -15.06 -59.03 0.14
C GLY A 283 -16.24 -59.19 1.12
N SER A 284 -17.05 -58.14 1.30
CA SER A 284 -18.23 -58.17 2.18
C SER A 284 -19.36 -59.02 1.61
N VAL A 285 -19.65 -58.93 0.31
CA VAL A 285 -20.63 -59.77 -0.38
C VAL A 285 -20.19 -61.23 -0.36
N GLY A 286 -18.91 -61.51 -0.65
CA GLY A 286 -18.34 -62.86 -0.56
C GLY A 286 -18.49 -63.46 0.84
N ARG A 287 -18.19 -62.68 1.89
CA ARG A 287 -18.40 -63.08 3.29
C ARG A 287 -19.88 -63.34 3.60
N MET A 288 -20.79 -62.52 3.08
CA MET A 288 -22.24 -62.69 3.27
C MET A 288 -22.75 -63.97 2.61
N VAL A 289 -22.36 -64.23 1.36
CA VAL A 289 -22.71 -65.46 0.62
C VAL A 289 -22.14 -66.68 1.32
N TYR A 290 -20.87 -66.64 1.72
CA TYR A 290 -20.21 -67.72 2.46
C TYR A 290 -20.97 -68.04 3.76
N ARG A 291 -21.32 -67.02 4.56
CA ARG A 291 -22.11 -67.21 5.78
C ARG A 291 -23.49 -67.81 5.52
N LYS A 292 -24.15 -67.44 4.43
CA LYS A 292 -25.50 -67.92 4.10
C LYS A 292 -25.52 -69.40 3.66
N TRP A 293 -24.44 -69.87 3.02
CA TRP A 293 -24.37 -71.21 2.43
C TRP A 293 -23.56 -72.23 3.23
N PHE A 294 -22.56 -71.79 4.01
CA PHE A 294 -21.61 -72.71 4.68
C PHE A 294 -21.62 -72.63 6.22
N LEU A 295 -22.38 -71.71 6.83
CA LEU A 295 -22.51 -71.57 8.28
C LEU A 295 -23.95 -71.77 8.78
N LYS A 296 -24.78 -72.49 8.02
CA LYS A 296 -26.07 -73.03 8.47
C LYS A 296 -25.98 -74.52 8.69
#